data_AF-A0A511HME9-F1
#
_entry.id   AF-A0A511HME9-F1
#
_cell.length_a   1.000
_cell.length_b   1.000
_cell.length_c   1.000
_cell.angle_alpha   90.00
_cell.angle_beta   90.00
_cell.angle_gamma   90.00
#
_symmetry.space_group_name_H-M   'P 1'
#
loop_
_entity.id
_entity.type
_entity.pdbx_description
1 polymer ?
#
loop_
_entity_poly.entity_id
_entity_poly.type
_entity_poly.pdbx_seq_one_letter_code
_entity_poly.pdbx_strand_id
1 'polypeptide(L)'
;MGVAVEVRGEALAPLSGEIPSAETWIELWVEPQDLEHAKGLLAELQENQEHAERSVECPRCREENPGNFELCWSCGLELPSGLRPILRAV
;
A
#
# COMPACT_ATOMS: atom_id res chain seq x y z
N MET A 1 1.68 14.81 3.71
CA MET A 1 0.63 15.00 4.73
C MET A 1 -0.21 13.75 4.76
N GLY A 2 -0.57 13.23 5.93
CA GLY A 2 -1.43 12.04 6.05
C GLY A 2 -2.90 12.39 6.25
N VAL A 3 -3.76 11.37 6.35
CA VAL A 3 -5.17 11.49 6.74
C VAL A 3 -5.29 11.07 8.21
N ALA A 4 -5.94 11.89 9.04
CA ALA A 4 -6.23 11.51 10.42
C ALA A 4 -7.33 10.45 10.45
N VAL A 5 -7.11 9.36 11.20
CA VAL A 5 -8.03 8.22 11.27
C VAL A 5 -8.30 7.83 12.72
N GLU A 6 -9.53 7.40 13.00
CA GLU A 6 -9.86 6.60 14.18
C GLU A 6 -9.91 5.12 13.78
N VAL A 7 -9.22 4.27 14.52
CA VAL A 7 -9.20 2.82 14.30
C VAL A 7 -10.17 2.14 15.24
N ARG A 8 -11.07 1.30 14.71
CA ARG A 8 -12.05 0.53 15.49
C ARG A 8 -11.93 -0.96 15.21
N GLY A 9 -12.23 -1.78 16.22
CA GLY A 9 -12.22 -3.25 16.09
C GLY A 9 -10.85 -3.92 16.20
N GLU A 10 -9.76 -3.17 16.38
CA GLU A 10 -8.39 -3.71 16.47
C GLU A 10 -8.21 -4.76 17.59
N ALA A 11 -8.90 -4.57 18.72
CA ALA A 11 -8.85 -5.50 19.85
C ALA A 11 -9.63 -6.81 19.60
N LEU A 12 -10.51 -6.83 18.60
CA LEU A 12 -11.36 -7.98 18.27
C LEU A 12 -10.73 -8.86 17.17
N ALA A 13 -9.79 -8.33 16.39
CA ALA A 13 -9.11 -9.06 15.33
C ALA A 13 -8.50 -10.42 15.77
N PRO A 14 -7.88 -10.56 16.97
CA PRO A 14 -7.35 -11.85 17.42
C PRO A 14 -8.40 -12.92 17.72
N LEU A 15 -9.68 -12.55 17.84
CA LEU A 15 -10.78 -13.48 18.09
C LEU A 15 -11.34 -14.09 16.79
N SER A 16 -10.61 -13.96 15.67
CA SER A 16 -11.01 -14.55 14.40
C SER A 16 -11.21 -16.07 14.52
N GLY A 17 -12.39 -16.54 14.12
CA GLY A 17 -12.80 -17.95 14.25
C GLY A 17 -13.55 -18.28 15.55
N GLU A 18 -13.47 -17.44 16.57
CA GLU A 18 -14.22 -17.58 17.85
C GLU A 18 -15.54 -16.79 17.83
N ILE A 19 -15.57 -15.67 17.10
CA ILE A 19 -16.76 -14.82 16.90
C ILE A 19 -17.06 -14.67 15.39
N PRO A 20 -18.26 -14.18 15.01
CA PRO A 20 -18.58 -13.94 13.60
C PRO A 20 -17.52 -13.08 12.93
N SER A 21 -17.10 -13.46 11.72
CA SER A 21 -15.97 -12.82 11.03
C SER A 21 -16.17 -11.32 10.81
N ALA A 22 -17.40 -10.87 10.55
CA ALA A 22 -17.72 -9.45 10.41
C ALA A 22 -17.41 -8.61 11.67
N GLU A 23 -17.51 -9.21 12.86
CA GLU A 23 -17.21 -8.53 14.15
C GLU A 23 -15.70 -8.41 14.42
N THR A 24 -14.87 -9.08 13.63
CA THR A 24 -13.40 -9.05 13.75
C THR A 24 -12.76 -8.05 12.79
N TRP A 25 -13.57 -7.37 11.97
CA TRP A 25 -13.07 -6.41 11.00
C TRP A 25 -12.51 -5.18 11.70
N ILE A 26 -11.39 -4.69 11.15
CA ILE A 26 -10.81 -3.41 11.54
C ILE A 26 -11.38 -2.35 10.62
N GLU A 27 -11.93 -1.30 11.21
CA GLU A 27 -12.50 -0.19 10.49
C GLU A 27 -11.64 1.06 10.66
N LEU A 28 -11.40 1.76 9.56
CA LEU A 28 -10.75 3.07 9.55
C LEU A 28 -11.81 4.13 9.34
N TRP A 29 -12.04 4.95 10.35
CA TRP A 29 -12.99 6.04 10.32
C TRP A 29 -12.25 7.35 10.10
N VAL A 30 -12.78 8.16 9.19
CA VAL A 30 -12.26 9.49 8.87
C VAL A 30 -13.36 10.52 9.08
N GLU A 31 -12.97 11.76 9.31
CA GLU A 31 -13.91 12.87 9.29
C GLU A 31 -14.55 13.00 7.89
N PRO A 32 -15.81 13.46 7.80
CA PRO A 32 -16.53 13.50 6.51
C PRO A 32 -15.80 14.31 5.42
N GLN A 33 -15.09 15.38 5.80
CA GLN A 33 -14.31 16.17 4.84
C GLN A 33 -13.13 15.42 4.22
N ASP A 34 -12.61 14.40 4.90
CA ASP A 34 -11.45 13.62 4.47
C ASP A 34 -11.86 12.37 3.67
N LEU A 35 -13.15 12.05 3.60
CA LEU A 35 -13.66 10.82 2.98
C LEU A 35 -13.23 10.67 1.51
N GLU A 36 -13.38 11.72 0.70
CA GLU A 36 -13.02 11.64 -0.73
C GLU A 36 -11.51 11.57 -0.94
N HIS A 37 -10.73 12.25 -0.11
CA HIS A 37 -9.27 12.14 -0.13
C HIS A 37 -8.82 10.73 0.27
N ALA A 38 -9.38 10.17 1.35
CA ALA A 38 -9.08 8.81 1.80
C ALA A 38 -9.42 7.75 0.73
N LYS A 39 -10.56 7.90 0.03
CA LYS A 39 -10.91 7.03 -1.09
C LYS A 39 -9.93 7.16 -2.26
N GLY A 40 -9.48 8.37 -2.57
CA GLY A 40 -8.45 8.59 -3.59
C GLY A 40 -7.16 7.82 -3.27
N LEU A 41 -6.70 7.89 -2.02
CA LEU A 41 -5.52 7.15 -1.57
C LEU A 41 -5.72 5.62 -1.68
N LEU A 42 -6.92 5.11 -1.35
CA LEU A 42 -7.22 3.69 -1.52
C LEU A 42 -7.19 3.26 -2.99
N ALA A 43 -7.66 4.10 -3.91
CA ALA A 43 -7.58 3.82 -5.34
C ALA A 43 -6.12 3.77 -5.84
N GLU A 44 -5.28 4.72 -5.44
CA GLU A 44 -3.84 4.72 -5.75
C GLU A 44 -3.12 3.47 -5.21
N LEU A 45 -3.48 3.03 -3.99
CA LEU A 45 -2.96 1.79 -3.42
C LEU A 45 -3.35 0.56 -4.24
N GLN A 46 -4.56 0.53 -4.78
CA GLN A 46 -5.04 -0.58 -5.58
C GLN A 46 -4.34 -0.64 -6.95
N GLU A 47 -4.09 0.50 -7.59
CA GLU A 47 -3.24 0.56 -8.79
C GLU A 47 -1.82 0.05 -8.48
N ASN A 48 -1.25 0.42 -7.34
CA ASN A 48 0.05 -0.09 -6.89
C ASN A 48 0.07 -1.61 -6.62
N GLN A 49 -1.07 -2.25 -6.31
CA GLN A 49 -1.13 -3.71 -6.16
C GLN A 49 -0.89 -4.43 -7.49
N GLU A 50 -1.44 -3.93 -8.60
CA GLU A 50 -1.17 -4.50 -9.94
C GLU A 50 0.32 -4.41 -10.30
N HIS A 51 1.00 -3.37 -9.81
CA HIS A 51 2.45 -3.24 -9.95
C HIS A 51 3.23 -4.22 -9.04
N ALA A 52 2.70 -4.57 -7.87
CA ALA A 52 3.28 -5.54 -6.96
C ALA A 52 3.30 -6.96 -7.54
N GLU A 53 2.38 -7.29 -8.45
CA GLU A 53 2.34 -8.58 -9.15
C GLU A 53 3.49 -8.77 -10.15
N ARG A 54 4.16 -7.68 -10.56
CA ARG A 54 5.35 -7.73 -11.40
C ARG A 54 6.58 -7.96 -10.53
N SER A 55 7.64 -8.53 -11.09
CA SER A 55 8.93 -8.63 -10.42
C SER A 55 10.01 -7.79 -11.10
N VAL A 56 10.93 -7.28 -10.30
CA VAL A 56 12.11 -6.54 -10.72
C VAL A 56 13.36 -7.15 -10.06
N GLU A 57 14.32 -7.55 -10.88
CA GLU A 57 15.61 -8.05 -10.40
C GLU A 57 16.51 -6.86 -10.01
N CYS A 58 17.09 -6.92 -8.81
CA CYS A 58 18.01 -5.88 -8.36
C CYS A 58 19.32 -5.93 -9.18
N PRO A 59 19.75 -4.82 -9.82
CA PRO A 59 20.97 -4.83 -10.64
C PRO A 59 22.27 -4.97 -9.83
N ARG A 60 22.21 -4.85 -8.50
CA ARG A 60 23.38 -4.98 -7.61
C ARG A 60 23.50 -6.37 -6.99
N CYS A 61 22.44 -6.85 -6.34
CA CYS A 61 22.48 -8.11 -5.58
C CYS A 61 21.75 -9.27 -6.26
N ARG A 62 21.05 -9.01 -7.37
CA ARG A 62 20.24 -9.98 -8.13
C ARG A 62 19.07 -10.61 -7.38
N GLU A 63 18.67 -10.00 -6.27
CA GLU A 63 17.45 -10.39 -5.56
C GLU A 63 16.21 -10.01 -6.39
N GLU A 64 15.19 -10.86 -6.36
CA GLU A 64 13.90 -10.56 -6.97
C GLU A 64 13.05 -9.74 -6.01
N ASN A 65 12.51 -8.62 -6.48
CA ASN A 65 11.72 -7.69 -5.68
C ASN A 65 10.35 -7.49 -6.36
N PRO A 66 9.28 -7.23 -5.59
CA PRO A 66 8.02 -6.78 -6.18
C PRO A 66 8.19 -5.47 -6.95
N GLY A 67 7.46 -5.31 -8.05
CA GLY A 67 7.61 -4.19 -8.98
C GLY A 67 7.18 -2.83 -8.42
N ASN A 68 6.47 -2.82 -7.29
CA ASN A 68 6.10 -1.62 -6.55
C ASN A 68 7.13 -1.22 -5.47
N PHE A 69 8.28 -1.92 -5.37
CA PHE A 69 9.33 -1.55 -4.43
C PHE A 69 10.24 -0.48 -5.03
N GLU A 70 10.45 0.61 -4.30
CA GLU A 70 11.41 1.66 -4.66
C GLU A 70 12.85 1.25 -4.31
N LEU A 71 13.02 0.42 -3.27
CA LEU A 71 14.32 -0.02 -2.75
C LEU A 71 14.38 -1.55 -2.71
N CYS A 72 15.55 -2.09 -3.00
CA CYS A 72 15.80 -3.52 -2.87
C CYS A 72 15.72 -3.96 -1.40
N TRP A 73 14.86 -4.92 -1.08
CA TRP A 73 14.65 -5.38 0.30
C TRP A 73 15.89 -6.06 0.91
N SER A 74 16.78 -6.59 0.06
CA SER A 74 18.01 -7.26 0.47
C SER A 74 19.19 -6.29 0.64
N CYS A 75 19.38 -5.36 -0.31
CA CYS A 75 20.61 -4.56 -0.37
C CYS A 75 20.41 -3.03 -0.30
N GLY A 76 19.17 -2.56 -0.26
CA GLY A 76 18.81 -1.13 -0.12
C GLY A 76 19.08 -0.25 -1.35
N LEU A 77 19.49 -0.84 -2.48
CA LEU A 77 19.66 -0.07 -3.73
C LEU A 77 18.30 0.39 -4.26
N GLU A 78 18.21 1.61 -4.76
CA GLU A 78 17.08 2.06 -5.58
C GLU A 78 16.87 1.13 -6.78
N LEU A 79 15.65 0.61 -6.89
CA LEU A 79 15.24 -0.24 -8.00
C LEU A 79 14.78 0.63 -9.18
N PRO A 80 14.95 0.16 -10.42
CA PRO A 80 14.38 0.85 -11.58
C PRO A 80 12.86 0.94 -11.40
N SER A 81 12.34 2.13 -11.10
CA SER A 81 10.91 2.33 -10.98
C SER A 81 10.25 2.10 -12.35
N GLY A 82 9.21 1.28 -12.41
CA GLY A 82 8.30 1.23 -13.57
C GLY A 82 7.58 2.56 -13.83
N LEU A 83 7.69 3.50 -12.88
CA LEU A 83 7.20 4.86 -12.95
C LEU A 83 8.35 5.84 -13.23
N ARG A 84 8.62 6.10 -14.51
CA ARG A 84 9.05 7.45 -14.91
C ARG A 84 7.87 8.10 -15.62
N PRO A 85 7.06 8.94 -14.96
CA PRO A 85 6.18 9.81 -15.72
C PRO A 85 7.06 10.60 -16.70
N ILE A 86 6.76 10.51 -17.99
CA ILE A 86 7.38 11.35 -19.00
C ILE A 86 6.88 12.77 -18.74
N LEU A 87 7.64 13.54 -17.95
CA LEU A 87 7.45 14.97 -17.87
C LEU A 87 7.87 15.55 -19.23
N ARG A 88 6.90 15.72 -20.14
CA ARG A 88 7.08 16.58 -21.31
C ARG A 88 7.17 18.02 -20.78
N ALA A 89 8.38 18.58 -20.80
CA ALA A 89 8.54 20.01 -20.71
C ALA A 89 7.81 20.65 -21.90
N VAL A 90 6.90 21.59 -21.61
CA VAL A 90 6.37 22.54 -22.58
C VAL A 90 7.44 23.58 -22.88
#